data_AF-A0A443K412-F1
#
_entry.id   AF-A0A443K412-F1
#
_cell.length_a   1.000
_cell.length_b   1.000
_cell.length_c   1.000
_cell.angle_alpha   90.00
_cell.angle_beta   90.00
_cell.angle_gamma   90.00
#
_symmetry.space_group_name_H-M   'P 1'
#
loop_
_entity.id
_entity.type
_entity.pdbx_description
1 polymer ?
#
loop_
_entity_poly.entity_id
_entity_poly.type
_entity_poly.pdbx_seq_one_letter_code
_entity_poly.pdbx_strand_id
1 'polypeptide(L)'
;MSDFVYTPTSEQPRILHEDHEILVVDKPAGLLSVPGKGEDRADCLIARLRGPWPTVLLVHRLDLDTSGVMVFALTPHAQRHLGLQFEHRQTKKQYVARLWGRLEPKEGRVDLPLCVDWPNRPRQHVDFENGRAAQTDWRVMRYEGETTRVRLTPLTGRSHQLRVHMRELGHPILGDPLYAEGPARDFPRLMLHAESLRLRHPDGGKHMTFSAPCPF
;
A
#
# COMPACT_ATOMS: atom_id res chain seq x y z
N MET A 1 0.38 12.88 22.91
CA MET A 1 1.15 12.56 21.68
C MET A 1 1.64 11.14 21.88
N SER A 2 1.22 10.19 21.04
CA SER A 2 1.75 8.83 21.19
C SER A 2 3.21 8.83 20.80
N ASP A 3 4.09 8.33 21.67
CA ASP A 3 5.51 8.11 21.41
C ASP A 3 5.68 6.98 20.39
N PHE A 4 5.36 7.25 19.13
CA PHE A 4 5.61 6.30 18.04
C PHE A 4 7.12 6.20 17.83
N VAL A 5 7.69 5.07 18.28
CA VAL A 5 9.08 4.70 18.04
C VAL A 5 9.15 3.86 16.77
N TYR A 6 9.84 4.38 15.75
CA TYR A 6 10.04 3.64 14.51
C TYR A 6 11.11 2.56 14.72
N THR A 7 10.70 1.29 14.58
CA THR A 7 11.59 0.14 14.66
C THR A 7 11.49 -0.63 13.34
N PRO A 8 12.36 -0.34 12.34
CA PRO A 8 12.29 -0.99 11.05
C PRO A 8 12.59 -2.50 11.16
N THR A 9 11.91 -3.31 10.36
CA THR A 9 12.23 -4.74 10.21
C THR A 9 13.66 -4.93 9.69
N SER A 10 14.37 -5.95 10.16
CA SER A 10 15.68 -6.35 9.62
C SER A 10 15.57 -7.10 8.28
N GLU A 11 14.36 -7.51 7.89
CA GLU A 11 14.08 -8.22 6.65
C GLU A 11 14.46 -7.38 5.42
N GLN A 12 15.19 -7.97 4.49
CA GLN A 12 15.55 -7.33 3.23
C GLN A 12 14.43 -7.51 2.19
N PRO A 13 14.16 -6.49 1.35
CA PRO A 13 13.18 -6.63 0.29
C PRO A 13 13.64 -7.68 -0.72
N ARG A 14 12.75 -8.61 -1.08
CA ARG A 14 13.03 -9.58 -2.14
C ARG A 14 12.89 -8.91 -3.50
N ILE A 15 13.86 -9.10 -4.38
CA ILE A 15 13.77 -8.64 -5.78
C ILE A 15 12.83 -9.57 -6.54
N LEU A 16 11.79 -9.00 -7.16
CA LEU A 16 10.83 -9.71 -7.98
C LEU A 16 11.18 -9.61 -9.47
N HIS A 17 11.79 -8.49 -9.86
CA HIS A 17 12.22 -8.22 -11.23
C HIS A 17 13.26 -7.10 -11.24
N GLU A 18 14.22 -7.20 -12.15
CA GLU A 18 15.26 -6.21 -12.39
C GLU A 18 15.61 -6.20 -13.88
N ASP A 19 15.67 -5.00 -14.47
CA ASP A 19 16.24 -4.77 -15.79
C ASP A 19 16.89 -3.38 -15.87
N HIS A 20 17.09 -2.85 -17.08
CA HIS A 20 17.75 -1.57 -17.29
C HIS A 20 16.89 -0.34 -16.98
N GLU A 21 15.56 -0.46 -16.92
CA GLU A 21 14.62 0.65 -16.69
C GLU A 21 13.94 0.55 -15.32
N ILE A 22 13.64 -0.65 -14.82
CA ILE A 22 12.81 -0.84 -13.63
C ILE A 22 13.38 -1.85 -12.64
N LEU A 23 13.06 -1.61 -11.37
CA LEU A 23 13.29 -2.53 -10.26
C LEU A 23 11.97 -2.78 -9.54
N VAL A 24 11.57 -4.04 -9.40
CA VAL A 24 10.35 -4.43 -8.69
C VAL A 24 10.73 -5.28 -7.49
N VAL A 25 10.19 -4.93 -6.32
CA VAL A 25 10.51 -5.57 -5.06
C VAL A 25 9.26 -5.95 -4.28
N ASP A 26 9.40 -6.93 -3.42
CA ASP A 26 8.45 -7.29 -2.38
C ASP A 26 8.86 -6.57 -1.08
N LYS A 27 8.15 -5.50 -0.72
CA LYS A 27 8.44 -4.73 0.48
C LYS A 27 7.92 -5.48 1.71
N PRO A 28 8.74 -5.70 2.76
CA PRO A 28 8.24 -6.25 4.02
C PRO A 28 7.39 -5.22 4.79
N ALA A 29 6.56 -5.69 5.71
CA ALA A 29 5.85 -4.80 6.64
C ALA A 29 6.78 -4.23 7.70
N GLY A 30 6.46 -3.04 8.23
CA GLY A 30 7.28 -2.36 9.23
C GLY A 30 8.49 -1.61 8.65
N LEU A 31 8.59 -1.51 7.31
CA LEU A 31 9.64 -0.74 6.63
C LEU A 31 9.02 0.46 5.91
N LEU A 32 9.49 1.68 6.18
CA LEU A 32 9.05 2.84 5.40
C LEU A 32 9.43 2.70 3.91
N SER A 33 8.58 3.18 3.00
CA SER A 33 8.93 3.20 1.56
C SER A 33 10.02 4.24 1.23
N VAL A 34 10.00 5.36 1.97
CA VAL A 34 10.89 6.53 1.81
C VAL A 34 11.30 7.05 3.18
N PRO A 35 12.38 7.85 3.30
CA PRO A 35 12.79 8.38 4.60
C PRO A 35 11.67 9.17 5.27
N GLY A 36 11.51 8.97 6.58
CA GLY A 36 10.63 9.78 7.40
C GLY A 36 11.22 11.17 7.69
N LYS A 37 10.50 11.97 8.49
CA LYS A 37 11.07 13.18 9.08
C LYS A 37 11.88 12.77 10.31
N GLY A 38 13.15 13.19 10.37
CA GLY A 38 14.08 12.84 11.46
C GLY A 38 15.05 11.73 11.07
N GLU A 39 16.26 11.78 11.65
CA GLU A 39 17.33 10.80 11.40
C GLU A 39 16.96 9.39 11.90
N ASP A 40 16.16 9.31 12.95
CA ASP A 40 15.60 8.07 13.52
C ASP A 40 14.72 7.30 12.51
N ARG A 41 14.32 7.94 11.40
CA ARG A 41 13.47 7.38 10.35
C ARG A 41 14.14 7.36 8.97
N ALA A 42 15.46 7.42 8.95
CA ALA A 42 16.24 7.38 7.71
C ALA A 42 16.22 6.00 7.05
N ASP A 43 16.24 4.93 7.84
CA ASP A 43 16.18 3.57 7.32
C ASP A 43 14.81 3.28 6.69
N CYS A 44 14.82 2.97 5.40
CA CYS A 44 13.65 2.78 4.58
C CYS A 44 14.01 1.97 3.33
N LEU A 45 12.99 1.51 2.60
CA LEU A 45 13.15 0.69 1.40
C LEU A 45 14.08 1.34 0.38
N ILE A 46 13.82 2.58 -0.04
CA ILE A 46 14.64 3.23 -1.07
C ILE A 46 16.09 3.45 -0.60
N ALA A 47 16.32 3.69 0.70
CA ALA A 47 17.68 3.83 1.23
C ALA A 47 18.44 2.49 1.18
N ARG A 48 17.79 1.37 1.51
CA ARG A 48 18.38 0.02 1.40
C ARG A 48 18.68 -0.35 -0.06
N LEU A 49 17.82 0.05 -1.00
CA LEU A 49 18.01 -0.22 -2.42
C LEU A 49 19.12 0.64 -3.07
N ARG A 50 19.40 1.84 -2.53
CA ARG A 50 20.43 2.73 -3.10
C ARG A 50 21.84 2.16 -3.04
N GLY A 51 22.13 1.22 -2.14
CA GLY A 51 23.43 0.57 -2.08
C GLY A 51 23.73 -0.19 -3.39
N PRO A 52 22.95 -1.22 -3.73
CA PRO A 52 23.15 -1.96 -4.98
C PRO A 52 22.66 -1.23 -6.24
N TRP A 53 21.66 -0.33 -6.11
CA TRP A 53 21.09 0.45 -7.22
C TRP A 53 21.19 1.96 -6.95
N PRO A 54 22.36 2.59 -7.16
CA PRO A 54 22.55 4.02 -6.87
C PRO A 54 21.59 4.96 -7.63
N THR A 55 21.10 4.54 -8.78
CA THR A 55 20.17 5.31 -9.63
C THR A 55 18.69 5.04 -9.34
N VAL A 56 18.36 4.31 -8.26
CA VAL A 56 16.97 4.00 -7.94
C VAL A 56 16.15 5.26 -7.64
N LEU A 57 15.01 5.38 -8.32
CA LEU A 57 14.11 6.53 -8.28
C LEU A 57 12.70 6.11 -7.84
N LEU A 58 12.12 6.90 -6.94
CA LEU A 58 10.78 6.68 -6.42
C LEU A 58 9.72 6.96 -7.51
N VAL A 59 8.75 6.04 -7.63
CA VAL A 59 7.57 6.18 -8.49
C VAL A 59 6.28 6.27 -7.66
N HIS A 60 6.11 5.34 -6.71
CA HIS A 60 4.96 5.29 -5.81
C HIS A 60 5.40 4.77 -4.44
N ARG A 61 4.47 4.73 -3.47
CA ARG A 61 4.75 4.32 -2.09
C ARG A 61 3.69 3.37 -1.55
N LEU A 62 4.12 2.48 -0.67
CA LEU A 62 3.27 1.75 0.25
C LEU A 62 3.37 2.37 1.66
N ASP A 63 2.35 2.16 2.48
CA ASP A 63 2.39 2.52 3.91
C ASP A 63 3.48 1.69 4.64
N LEU A 64 3.91 2.19 5.80
CA LEU A 64 4.87 1.53 6.71
C LEU A 64 4.57 0.03 6.88
N ASP A 65 3.36 -0.28 7.34
CA ASP A 65 2.96 -1.64 7.72
C ASP A 65 2.37 -2.45 6.56
N THR A 66 2.19 -1.83 5.39
CA THR A 66 1.72 -2.54 4.19
C THR A 66 2.91 -3.25 3.55
N SER A 67 2.77 -4.54 3.29
CA SER A 67 3.76 -5.33 2.54
C SER A 67 3.38 -5.47 1.06
N GLY A 68 4.29 -5.96 0.23
CA GLY A 68 4.00 -6.45 -1.12
C GLY A 68 4.68 -5.65 -2.23
N VAL A 69 4.16 -5.82 -3.44
CA VAL A 69 4.79 -5.36 -4.69
C VAL A 69 4.93 -3.85 -4.73
N MET A 70 6.17 -3.38 -4.94
CA MET A 70 6.49 -1.98 -5.21
C MET A 70 7.45 -1.88 -6.40
N VAL A 71 7.27 -0.86 -7.24
CA VAL A 71 8.10 -0.61 -8.43
C VAL A 71 8.87 0.68 -8.26
N PHE A 72 10.13 0.65 -8.68
CA PHE A 72 11.03 1.76 -8.80
C PHE A 72 11.48 1.90 -10.24
N ALA A 73 11.88 3.10 -10.60
CA ALA A 73 12.59 3.38 -11.84
C ALA A 73 14.09 3.34 -11.58
N LEU A 74 14.86 2.94 -12.59
CA LEU A 74 16.33 2.99 -12.60
C LEU A 74 16.87 4.09 -13.51
N THR A 75 15.99 4.71 -14.32
CA THR A 75 16.30 5.86 -15.18
C THR A 75 15.28 6.99 -15.00
N PRO A 76 15.64 8.26 -15.28
CA PRO A 76 14.69 9.37 -15.26
C PRO A 76 13.55 9.20 -16.28
N HIS A 77 13.83 8.56 -17.42
CA HIS A 77 12.84 8.21 -18.42
C HIS A 77 11.78 7.26 -17.82
N ALA A 78 12.21 6.14 -17.23
CA ALA A 78 11.33 5.21 -16.53
C ALA A 78 10.52 5.89 -15.43
N GLN A 79 11.15 6.78 -14.64
CA GLN A 79 10.47 7.46 -13.54
C GLN A 79 9.31 8.32 -14.05
N ARG A 80 9.56 9.13 -15.08
CA ARG A 80 8.52 9.96 -15.70
C ARG A 80 7.43 9.11 -16.34
N HIS A 81 7.82 8.07 -17.08
CA HIS A 81 6.89 7.19 -17.78
C HIS A 81 5.96 6.46 -16.80
N LEU A 82 6.51 5.84 -15.76
CA LEU A 82 5.72 5.17 -14.74
C LEU A 82 4.90 6.17 -13.92
N GLY A 83 5.45 7.32 -13.56
CA GLY A 83 4.73 8.38 -12.86
C GLY A 83 3.43 8.78 -13.57
N LEU A 84 3.50 8.99 -14.89
CA LEU A 84 2.32 9.27 -15.72
C LEU A 84 1.31 8.10 -15.72
N GLN A 85 1.76 6.84 -15.71
CA GLN A 85 0.84 5.70 -15.60
C GLN A 85 0.09 5.69 -14.27
N PHE A 86 0.74 6.03 -13.16
CA PHE A 86 0.06 6.14 -11.85
C PHE A 86 -0.89 7.33 -11.81
N GLU A 87 -0.48 8.49 -12.34
CA GLU A 87 -1.29 9.70 -12.41
C GLU A 87 -2.55 9.50 -13.24
N HIS A 88 -2.41 8.90 -14.43
CA HIS A 88 -3.51 8.58 -15.34
C HIS A 88 -4.22 7.26 -15.01
N ARG A 89 -3.92 6.63 -13.86
CA ARG A 89 -4.57 5.40 -13.37
C ARG A 89 -4.53 4.24 -14.37
N GLN A 90 -3.45 4.15 -15.15
CA GLN A 90 -3.22 3.09 -16.14
C GLN A 90 -2.69 1.81 -15.52
N THR A 91 -2.17 1.87 -14.29
CA THR A 91 -1.74 0.69 -13.53
C THR A 91 -2.93 -0.04 -12.92
N LYS A 92 -2.85 -1.38 -12.85
CA LYS A 92 -3.81 -2.19 -12.09
C LYS A 92 -3.15 -2.70 -10.83
N LYS A 93 -3.68 -2.30 -9.67
CA LYS A 93 -3.18 -2.70 -8.35
C LYS A 93 -4.20 -3.64 -7.72
N GLN A 94 -3.75 -4.77 -7.22
CA GLN A 94 -4.58 -5.68 -6.43
C GLN A 94 -3.94 -5.92 -5.08
N TYR A 95 -4.76 -5.83 -4.05
CA TYR A 95 -4.38 -6.05 -2.67
C TYR A 95 -5.20 -7.20 -2.10
N VAL A 96 -4.63 -7.90 -1.14
CA VAL A 96 -5.35 -8.83 -0.27
C VAL A 96 -5.34 -8.26 1.13
N ALA A 97 -6.51 -8.30 1.78
CA ALA A 97 -6.65 -7.91 3.17
C ALA A 97 -7.49 -8.92 3.96
N ARG A 98 -7.27 -8.95 5.28
CA ARG A 98 -8.19 -9.59 6.23
C ARG A 98 -8.89 -8.50 7.03
N LEU A 99 -10.21 -8.53 7.04
CA LEU A 99 -11.07 -7.54 7.70
C LEU A 99 -11.74 -8.15 8.93
N TRP A 100 -12.02 -7.29 9.91
CA TRP A 100 -12.90 -7.64 11.02
C TRP A 100 -14.35 -7.77 10.56
N GLY A 101 -15.07 -8.76 11.10
CA GLY A 101 -16.47 -9.01 10.80
C GLY A 101 -16.70 -9.71 9.46
N ARG A 102 -17.99 -9.96 9.21
CA ARG A 102 -18.48 -10.55 7.96
C ARG A 102 -18.91 -9.46 6.99
N LEU A 103 -18.10 -9.21 5.97
CA LEU A 103 -18.42 -8.22 4.93
C LEU A 103 -19.49 -8.77 3.99
N GLU A 104 -20.61 -8.06 3.92
CA GLU A 104 -21.72 -8.30 2.97
C GLU A 104 -22.10 -6.96 2.31
N PRO A 105 -22.47 -6.94 1.02
CA PRO A 105 -22.53 -8.06 0.06
C PRO A 105 -21.15 -8.69 -0.25
N LYS A 106 -21.04 -9.60 -1.23
CA LYS A 106 -19.73 -10.21 -1.58
C LYS A 106 -18.85 -9.36 -2.49
N GLU A 107 -19.37 -8.30 -3.07
CA GLU A 107 -18.62 -7.35 -3.87
C GLU A 107 -19.27 -5.98 -3.83
N GLY A 108 -18.46 -4.94 -4.05
CA GLY A 108 -18.96 -3.58 -4.05
C GLY A 108 -17.86 -2.55 -4.29
N ARG A 109 -18.26 -1.28 -4.16
CA ARG A 109 -17.39 -0.12 -4.30
C ARG A 109 -17.59 0.82 -3.11
N VAL A 110 -16.49 1.34 -2.60
CA VAL A 110 -16.48 2.48 -1.69
C VAL A 110 -15.99 3.71 -2.45
N ASP A 111 -16.82 4.75 -2.50
CA ASP A 111 -16.53 6.04 -3.12
C ASP A 111 -16.69 7.14 -2.08
N LEU A 112 -15.64 7.35 -1.29
CA LEU A 112 -15.63 8.31 -0.18
C LEU A 112 -14.39 9.20 -0.33
N PRO A 113 -14.53 10.53 -0.37
CA PRO A 113 -13.39 11.44 -0.49
C PRO A 113 -12.56 11.45 0.80
N LEU A 114 -11.24 11.54 0.67
CA LEU A 114 -10.32 11.43 1.80
C LEU A 114 -9.46 12.67 1.98
N CYS A 115 -9.26 13.06 3.24
CA CYS A 115 -8.37 14.13 3.66
C CYS A 115 -7.47 13.68 4.83
N VAL A 116 -6.36 14.39 5.02
CA VAL A 116 -5.49 14.19 6.18
C VAL A 116 -6.17 14.73 7.43
N ASP A 117 -6.13 13.96 8.52
CA ASP A 117 -6.53 14.41 9.84
C ASP A 117 -5.33 15.16 10.46
N TRP A 118 -5.29 16.49 10.27
CA TRP A 118 -4.16 17.33 10.67
C TRP A 118 -3.82 17.24 12.17
N PRO A 119 -4.80 17.28 13.09
CA PRO A 119 -4.58 17.08 14.53
C PRO A 119 -4.01 15.70 14.87
N ASN A 120 -4.43 14.64 14.17
CA ASN A 120 -4.05 13.25 14.49
C ASN A 120 -3.10 12.62 13.46
N ARG A 121 -2.26 13.42 12.81
CA ARG A 121 -1.32 12.91 11.80
C ARG A 121 -0.50 11.74 12.35
N PRO A 122 -0.30 10.67 11.56
CA PRO A 122 -0.53 10.57 10.11
C PRO A 122 -1.94 10.09 9.70
N ARG A 123 -2.93 10.07 10.61
CA ARG A 123 -4.30 9.63 10.28
C ARG A 123 -4.91 10.43 9.13
N GLN A 124 -5.85 9.78 8.47
CA GLN A 124 -6.67 10.24 7.35
C GLN A 124 -8.12 9.93 7.70
N HIS A 125 -9.06 10.70 7.17
CA HIS A 125 -10.49 10.56 7.42
C HIS A 125 -11.30 10.90 6.17
N VAL A 126 -12.59 10.56 6.19
CA VAL A 126 -13.54 10.99 5.16
C VAL A 126 -13.89 12.46 5.36
N ASP A 127 -13.81 13.24 4.29
CA ASP A 127 -14.15 14.66 4.29
C ASP A 127 -14.80 15.01 2.93
N PHE A 128 -16.08 15.35 2.94
CA PHE A 128 -16.83 15.68 1.73
C PHE A 128 -16.58 17.09 1.20
N GLU A 129 -16.05 17.99 2.03
CA GLU A 129 -15.80 19.38 1.65
C GLU A 129 -14.39 19.54 1.08
N ASN A 130 -13.38 18.99 1.75
CA ASN A 130 -11.97 19.18 1.41
C ASN A 130 -11.27 17.90 0.93
N GLY A 131 -11.95 16.75 1.00
CA GLY A 131 -11.36 15.47 0.65
C GLY A 131 -11.16 15.31 -0.85
N ARG A 132 -10.08 14.58 -1.19
CA ARG A 132 -9.81 14.21 -2.58
C ARG A 132 -10.58 12.95 -2.91
N ALA A 133 -11.27 12.95 -4.05
CA ALA A 133 -12.00 11.78 -4.56
C ALA A 133 -11.12 10.50 -4.48
N ALA A 134 -11.71 9.45 -3.91
CA ALA A 134 -11.07 8.18 -3.68
C ALA A 134 -12.07 7.02 -3.90
N GLN A 135 -11.67 6.03 -4.67
CA GLN A 135 -12.51 4.91 -5.06
C GLN A 135 -11.77 3.59 -4.88
N THR A 136 -12.42 2.64 -4.22
CA THR A 136 -11.91 1.29 -3.95
C THR A 136 -12.98 0.27 -4.30
N ASP A 137 -12.69 -0.62 -5.25
CA ASP A 137 -13.49 -1.82 -5.48
C ASP A 137 -13.02 -2.93 -4.54
N TRP A 138 -13.96 -3.78 -4.12
CA TRP A 138 -13.66 -4.92 -3.29
C TRP A 138 -14.48 -6.15 -3.69
N ARG A 139 -13.91 -7.34 -3.44
CA ARG A 139 -14.57 -8.62 -3.60
C ARG A 139 -14.14 -9.58 -2.50
N VAL A 140 -15.11 -10.15 -1.79
CA VAL A 140 -14.89 -11.20 -0.78
C VAL A 140 -14.31 -12.43 -1.47
N MET A 141 -13.20 -12.92 -0.95
CA MET A 141 -12.57 -14.16 -1.38
C MET A 141 -13.13 -15.34 -0.59
N ARG A 142 -13.21 -15.19 0.74
CA ARG A 142 -13.78 -16.18 1.66
C ARG A 142 -14.03 -15.57 3.04
N TYR A 143 -14.90 -16.22 3.81
CA TYR A 143 -15.10 -15.94 5.23
C TYR A 143 -14.22 -16.88 6.07
N GLU A 144 -13.65 -16.36 7.15
CA GLU A 144 -12.72 -17.06 8.06
C GLU A 144 -13.17 -16.80 9.50
N GLY A 145 -14.14 -17.60 9.98
CA GLY A 145 -14.78 -17.36 11.27
C GLY A 145 -15.47 -15.99 11.32
N GLU A 146 -15.05 -15.14 12.25
CA GLU A 146 -15.55 -13.77 12.41
C GLU A 146 -14.84 -12.76 11.51
N THR A 147 -13.96 -13.20 10.61
CA THR A 147 -13.19 -12.31 9.73
C THR A 147 -13.49 -12.58 8.26
N THR A 148 -13.20 -11.60 7.41
CA THR A 148 -13.38 -11.73 5.96
C THR A 148 -12.07 -11.50 5.22
N ARG A 149 -11.68 -12.45 4.37
CA ARG A 149 -10.57 -12.25 3.43
C ARG A 149 -11.11 -11.64 2.14
N VAL A 150 -10.54 -10.50 1.75
CA VAL A 150 -11.04 -9.67 0.67
C VAL A 150 -9.92 -9.32 -0.31
N ARG A 151 -10.27 -9.24 -1.59
CA ARG A 151 -9.45 -8.59 -2.61
C ARG A 151 -9.89 -7.14 -2.75
N LEU A 152 -8.93 -6.22 -2.68
CA LEU A 152 -9.16 -4.78 -2.84
C LEU A 152 -8.47 -4.29 -4.10
N THR A 153 -9.17 -3.46 -4.87
CA THR A 153 -8.67 -2.85 -6.11
C THR A 153 -8.84 -1.32 -6.01
N PRO A 154 -7.83 -0.60 -5.50
CA PRO A 154 -7.89 0.85 -5.40
C PRO A 154 -7.75 1.50 -6.78
N LEU A 155 -8.81 2.17 -7.24
CA LEU A 155 -8.81 2.90 -8.52
C LEU A 155 -8.00 4.20 -8.41
N THR A 156 -8.01 4.80 -7.24
CA THR A 156 -7.16 5.94 -6.85
C THR A 156 -5.99 5.47 -5.98
N GLY A 157 -5.17 6.40 -5.48
CA GLY A 157 -4.02 6.11 -4.63
C GLY A 157 -3.85 7.15 -3.52
N ARG A 158 -4.88 7.35 -2.70
CA ARG A 158 -4.80 8.29 -1.56
C ARG A 158 -4.12 7.62 -0.36
N SER A 159 -3.51 8.44 0.50
CA SER A 159 -2.87 7.95 1.72
C SER A 159 -3.89 7.18 2.56
N HIS A 160 -3.50 6.01 3.08
CA HIS A 160 -4.35 5.12 3.88
C HIS A 160 -5.72 4.76 3.27
N GLN A 161 -5.89 4.91 1.95
CA GLN A 161 -7.22 4.80 1.31
C GLN A 161 -7.95 3.51 1.65
N LEU A 162 -7.28 2.36 1.46
CA LEU A 162 -7.87 1.05 1.74
C LEU A 162 -8.24 0.90 3.21
N ARG A 163 -7.38 1.41 4.10
CA ARG A 163 -7.54 1.29 5.55
C ARG A 163 -8.75 2.09 6.04
N VAL A 164 -8.87 3.34 5.59
CA VAL A 164 -10.02 4.20 5.91
C VAL A 164 -11.28 3.64 5.27
N HIS A 165 -11.29 3.33 3.97
CA HIS A 165 -12.51 2.83 3.31
C HIS A 165 -13.07 1.57 3.98
N MET A 166 -12.20 0.63 4.37
CA MET A 166 -12.66 -0.60 5.03
C MET A 166 -13.17 -0.31 6.46
N ARG A 167 -12.55 0.63 7.19
CA ARG A 167 -13.08 1.11 8.48
C ARG A 167 -14.46 1.76 8.32
N GLU A 168 -14.66 2.60 7.30
CA GLU A 168 -15.94 3.28 7.05
C GLU A 168 -17.06 2.32 6.65
N LEU A 169 -16.72 1.15 6.09
CA LEU A 169 -17.66 0.04 5.91
C LEU A 169 -18.00 -0.70 7.22
N GLY A 170 -17.41 -0.33 8.35
CA GLY A 170 -17.53 -1.06 9.63
C GLY A 170 -16.63 -2.29 9.74
N HIS A 171 -15.72 -2.50 8.77
CA HIS A 171 -14.88 -3.69 8.65
C HIS A 171 -13.39 -3.31 8.62
N PRO A 172 -12.82 -2.76 9.70
CA PRO A 172 -11.42 -2.33 9.71
C PRO A 172 -10.48 -3.50 9.38
N ILE A 173 -9.34 -3.18 8.77
CA ILE A 173 -8.30 -4.16 8.47
C ILE A 173 -7.70 -4.66 9.80
N LEU A 174 -7.55 -5.97 9.92
CA LEU A 174 -6.99 -6.60 11.12
C LEU A 174 -5.55 -6.13 11.37
N GLY A 175 -5.25 -5.84 12.62
CA GLY A 175 -3.93 -5.38 13.07
C GLY A 175 -3.56 -3.98 12.61
N ASP A 176 -4.53 -3.17 12.17
CA ASP A 176 -4.28 -1.76 11.82
C ASP A 176 -4.02 -0.91 13.07
N PRO A 177 -2.82 -0.31 13.24
CA PRO A 177 -2.50 0.50 14.42
C PRO A 177 -3.25 1.81 14.53
N LEU A 178 -3.83 2.28 13.43
CA LEU A 178 -4.46 3.59 13.38
C LEU A 178 -5.98 3.49 13.34
N TYR A 179 -6.55 2.42 12.78
CA TYR A 179 -7.98 2.39 12.44
C TYR A 179 -8.73 1.19 13.01
N ALA A 180 -8.05 0.21 13.60
CA ALA A 180 -8.67 -0.91 14.29
C ALA A 180 -8.61 -0.71 15.80
N GLU A 181 -9.65 -1.19 16.49
CA GLU A 181 -9.79 -1.15 17.95
C GLU A 181 -10.26 -2.53 18.44
N GLY A 182 -10.07 -2.79 19.74
CA GLY A 182 -10.47 -4.06 20.36
C GLY A 182 -9.86 -5.29 19.68
N PRO A 183 -10.60 -6.40 19.55
CA PRO A 183 -10.09 -7.63 18.94
C PRO A 183 -9.58 -7.48 17.51
N ALA A 184 -10.09 -6.51 16.73
CA ALA A 184 -9.60 -6.24 15.39
C ALA A 184 -8.15 -5.72 15.38
N ARG A 185 -7.71 -5.08 16.48
CA ARG A 185 -6.35 -4.57 16.64
C ARG A 185 -5.35 -5.65 17.07
N ASP A 186 -5.82 -6.74 17.68
CA ASP A 186 -5.01 -7.81 18.31
C ASP A 186 -4.45 -8.81 17.29
N PHE A 187 -3.75 -8.29 16.29
CA PHE A 187 -3.07 -9.06 15.25
C PHE A 187 -1.62 -8.57 15.11
N PRO A 188 -0.67 -9.46 14.76
CA PRO A 188 0.77 -9.15 14.83
C PRO A 188 1.23 -8.02 13.91
N ARG A 189 0.44 -7.67 12.89
CA ARG A 189 0.73 -6.64 11.89
C ARG A 189 -0.54 -6.23 11.16
N LEU A 190 -0.45 -5.14 10.39
CA LEU A 190 -1.46 -4.79 9.40
C LEU A 190 -1.61 -5.93 8.37
N MET A 191 -2.79 -6.53 8.33
CA MET A 191 -3.18 -7.58 7.40
C MET A 191 -3.59 -7.01 6.05
N LEU A 192 -2.70 -6.23 5.44
CA LEU A 192 -2.83 -5.65 4.10
C LEU A 192 -1.56 -5.92 3.28
N HIS A 193 -1.74 -6.50 2.09
CA HIS A 193 -0.65 -6.87 1.21
C HIS A 193 -0.94 -6.47 -0.24
N ALA A 194 -0.02 -5.76 -0.88
CA ALA A 194 -0.02 -5.46 -2.30
C ALA A 194 0.36 -6.72 -3.10
N GLU A 195 -0.64 -7.56 -3.38
CA GLU A 195 -0.46 -8.87 -4.03
C GLU A 195 0.06 -8.75 -5.46
N SER A 196 -0.47 -7.81 -6.24
CA SER A 196 -0.04 -7.66 -7.63
C SER A 196 -0.09 -6.22 -8.15
N LEU A 197 0.83 -5.95 -9.07
CA LEU A 197 0.91 -4.70 -9.82
C LEU A 197 1.08 -5.01 -11.30
N ARG A 198 0.15 -4.52 -12.12
CA ARG A 198 0.27 -4.50 -13.58
C ARG A 198 0.57 -3.09 -14.06
N LEU A 199 1.57 -2.97 -14.93
CA LEU A 199 2.02 -1.72 -15.54
C LEU A 199 2.44 -1.97 -16.99
N ARG A 200 2.71 -0.90 -17.73
CA ARG A 200 3.39 -0.95 -19.04
C ARG A 200 4.87 -0.69 -18.84
N HIS A 201 5.71 -1.54 -19.40
CA HIS A 201 7.15 -1.37 -19.32
C HIS A 201 7.59 -0.05 -20.00
N PRO A 202 8.47 0.76 -19.39
CA PRO A 202 8.92 2.03 -19.99
C PRO A 202 9.57 1.86 -21.36
N ASP A 203 10.34 0.78 -21.52
CA ASP A 203 10.86 0.35 -22.82
C ASP A 203 9.82 -0.53 -23.55
N GLY A 204 9.45 -0.13 -24.76
CA GLY A 204 8.51 -0.85 -25.64
C GLY A 204 7.03 -0.87 -25.21
N GLY A 205 6.67 -0.45 -24.00
CA GLY A 205 5.26 -0.31 -23.58
C GLY A 205 4.51 -1.62 -23.32
N LYS A 206 5.21 -2.76 -23.28
CA LYS A 206 4.64 -4.10 -23.06
C LYS A 206 3.99 -4.19 -21.67
N HIS A 207 2.80 -4.78 -21.59
CA HIS A 207 2.16 -5.01 -20.29
C HIS A 207 2.91 -6.09 -19.50
N MET A 208 3.24 -5.78 -18.26
CA MET A 208 3.88 -6.69 -17.31
C MET A 208 3.08 -6.74 -16.03
N THR A 209 3.01 -7.92 -15.39
CA THR A 209 2.36 -8.11 -14.10
C THR A 209 3.36 -8.75 -13.16
N PHE A 210 3.55 -8.13 -12.00
CA PHE A 210 4.40 -8.63 -10.93
C PHE A 210 3.53 -9.03 -9.75
N SER A 211 3.91 -10.07 -9.03
CA SER A 211 3.12 -10.59 -7.92
C SER A 211 4.00 -11.08 -6.78
N ALA A 212 3.51 -10.88 -5.56
CA ALA A 212 4.09 -11.39 -4.33
C ALA A 212 2.99 -12.21 -3.59
N PRO A 213 3.29 -13.43 -3.11
CA PRO A 213 2.33 -14.19 -2.33
C PRO A 213 1.95 -13.46 -1.03
N CYS A 214 0.65 -13.37 -0.76
CA CYS A 214 0.16 -12.79 0.48
C CYS A 214 0.61 -13.66 1.69
N PRO A 215 1.29 -13.08 2.71
CA PRO A 215 1.90 -13.85 3.79
C PRO A 215 0.93 -14.26 4.93
N PHE A 216 -0.38 -14.07 4.73
CA PHE A 216 -1.45 -14.38 5.69
C PHE A 216 -2.70 -14.88 4.96
#